data_AF-U5L9K0-F1
#
_entry.id   AF-U5L9K0-F1
#
_cell.length_a   1.000
_cell.length_b   1.000
_cell.length_c   1.000
_cell.angle_alpha   90.00
_cell.angle_beta   90.00
_cell.angle_gamma   90.00
#
_symmetry.space_group_name_H-M   'P 1'
#
loop_
_entity.id
_entity.type
_entity.pdbx_description
1 polymer ?
#
loop_
_entity_poly.entity_id
_entity_poly.type
_entity_poly.pdbx_seq_one_letter_code
_entity_poly.pdbx_strand_id
1 'polypeptide(L)' 'MEEQILNMQQKIRGLEKQISEIQRSCSHIYYEADGYRTCTKCRKSESVHY' A
#
# COMPACT_ATOMS: atom_id res chain seq x y z
N MET A 1 22.04 -14.42 12.08
CA MET A 1 21.45 -13.07 12.09
C MET A 1 21.00 -12.67 10.68
N GLU A 2 21.84 -12.86 9.67
CA GLU A 2 21.54 -12.52 8.26
C GLU A 2 20.36 -13.33 7.68
N GLU A 3 20.22 -14.62 8.01
CA GLU A 3 19.13 -15.46 7.49
C GLU A 3 17.74 -15.02 7.96
N GLN A 4 17.63 -14.50 9.19
CA GLN A 4 16.37 -13.97 9.70
C GLN A 4 15.98 -12.67 8.98
N ILE A 5 16.97 -11.83 8.67
CA ILE A 5 16.78 -10.60 7.88
C ILE A 5 16.30 -10.97 6.46
N LEU A 6 16.95 -11.94 5.81
CA LEU A 6 16.54 -12.41 4.48
C LEU A 6 15.11 -12.97 4.47
N ASN A 7 14.75 -13.78 5.48
CA ASN A 7 13.40 -14.31 5.63
C ASN A 7 12.35 -13.21 5.85
N MET A 8 12.67 -12.20 6.68
CA MET A 8 11.78 -11.06 6.90
C MET A 8 11.60 -10.24 5.61
N GLN A 9 12.67 -9.99 4.86
CA GLN A 9 12.60 -9.29 3.58
C GLN A 9 11.74 -10.03 2.55
N GLN A 10 11.84 -11.36 2.46
CA GLN A 10 10.97 -12.14 1.59
C GLN A 10 9.49 -12.04 1.99
N LYS A 11 9.19 -12.10 3.29
CA LYS A 11 7.82 -11.91 3.80
C LYS A 11 7.28 -10.53 3.47
N ILE A 12 8.08 -9.48 3.65
CA ILE A 12 7.72 -8.11 3.30
C ILE A 12 7.37 -8.02 1.81
N ARG A 13 8.22 -8.53 0.92
CA ARG A 13 7.94 -8.54 -0.53
C ARG A 13 6.65 -9.29 -0.88
N GLY A 14 6.38 -10.40 -0.19
CA GLY A 14 5.14 -11.16 -0.38
C GLY A 14 3.91 -10.36 0.03
N LEU A 15 3.97 -9.67 1.17
CA LEU A 15 2.89 -8.82 1.66
C LEU A 15 2.68 -7.59 0.75
N GLU A 16 3.77 -6.96 0.29
CA GLU A 16 3.71 -5.85 -0.66
C GLU A 16 3.01 -6.25 -1.97
N LYS A 17 3.30 -7.45 -2.47
CA LYS A 17 2.62 -7.99 -3.66
C LYS A 17 1.12 -8.15 -3.43
N GLN A 18 0.71 -8.74 -2.30
CA GLN A 18 -0.71 -8.90 -1.96
C GLN A 18 -1.42 -7.55 -1.82
N ILE A 19 -0.79 -6.58 -1.16
CA ILE A 19 -1.31 -5.21 -1.05
C ILE A 19 -1.49 -4.61 -2.45
N SER A 20 -0.50 -4.78 -3.34
CA SER A 20 -0.58 -4.27 -4.71
C SER A 20 -1.75 -4.86 -5.49
N GLU A 21 -1.99 -6.17 -5.38
CA GLU A 21 -3.10 -6.86 -6.04
C GLU A 21 -4.47 -6.38 -5.52
N ILE A 22 -4.60 -6.21 -4.20
CA ILE A 22 -5.81 -5.65 -3.58
C ILE A 22 -6.04 -4.22 -4.06
N GLN A 23 -5.00 -3.39 -4.08
CA GLN A 23 -5.12 -2.00 -4.50
C GLN A 23 -5.47 -1.88 -5.98
N ARG A 24 -4.91 -2.73 -6.86
CA ARG A 24 -5.23 -2.75 -8.30
C ARG A 24 -6.66 -3.14 -8.61
N SER A 25 -7.22 -4.06 -7.83
CA SER A 25 -8.60 -4.54 -8.00
C SER A 25 -9.64 -3.69 -7.26
N CYS A 26 -9.20 -2.76 -6.42
CA CYS A 26 -10.08 -1.91 -5.65
C CYS A 26 -10.70 -0.80 -6.52
N SER A 27 -12.03 -0.71 -6.54
CA SER A 27 -12.73 0.46 -7.07
C SER A 27 -12.54 1.64 -6.10
N HIS A 28 -11.42 2.35 -6.21
CA HIS A 28 -11.01 3.32 -5.21
C HIS A 28 -12.08 4.38 -4.91
N ILE A 29 -12.38 4.54 -3.61
CA ILE A 29 -13.16 5.66 -3.08
C ILE A 29 -12.20 6.44 -2.20
N TYR A 30 -11.84 7.65 -2.63
CA TYR A 30 -10.86 8.49 -1.96
C TYR A 30 -11.52 9.51 -1.05
N TYR A 31 -10.87 9.76 0.09
CA TYR A 31 -11.12 10.91 0.94
C TYR A 31 -9.88 11.79 0.90
N GLU A 32 -10.08 13.09 0.65
CA GLU A 32 -9.01 14.09 0.55
C GLU A 32 -8.82 14.79 1.91
N ALA A 33 -7.56 14.87 2.34
CA ALA A 33 -7.14 15.61 3.53
C ALA A 33 -5.69 16.05 3.37
N ASP A 34 -5.39 17.29 3.75
CA ASP A 34 -4.03 17.82 3.91
C ASP A 34 -3.10 17.62 2.71
N GLY A 35 -3.60 17.76 1.48
CA GLY A 35 -2.81 17.60 0.25
C GLY A 35 -2.58 16.15 -0.19
N TYR A 36 -3.28 15.21 0.43
CA TYR A 36 -3.29 13.80 0.06
C TYR A 36 -4.71 13.29 -0.11
N ARG A 37 -4.85 12.23 -0.89
CA ARG A 37 -6.10 11.46 -0.97
C ARG A 37 -5.83 10.03 -0.56
N THR A 38 -6.66 9.51 0.33
CA THR A 38 -6.52 8.13 0.84
C THR A 38 -7.77 7.33 0.55
N CYS A 39 -7.60 6.14 -0.02
CA CYS A 39 -8.71 5.25 -0.28
C CYS A 39 -9.27 4.70 1.03
N THR A 40 -10.57 4.88 1.28
CA THR A 40 -11.23 4.42 2.52
C THR A 40 -11.25 2.90 2.67
N LYS A 41 -11.16 2.16 1.55
CA LYS A 41 -11.22 0.69 1.51
C LYS A 41 -9.84 0.03 1.61
N CYS A 42 -8.92 0.39 0.71
CA CYS A 42 -7.61 -0.26 0.59
C CYS A 42 -6.46 0.58 1.14
N ARG A 43 -6.75 1.75 1.71
CA ARG A 43 -5.77 2.68 2.30
C ARG A 43 -4.64 3.12 1.36
N LYS A 44 -4.81 2.97 0.05
CA LYS A 44 -3.91 3.55 -0.94
C LYS A 44 -3.93 5.08 -0.79
N SER A 45 -2.78 5.68 -0.54
CA SER A 45 -2.62 7.13 -0.41
C SER A 45 -1.85 7.69 -1.60
N GLU A 46 -2.31 8.82 -2.13
CA GLU A 46 -1.70 9.51 -3.27
C GLU A 46 -1.63 11.01 -2.93
N SER A 47 -0.51 11.65 -3.27
CA SER A 47 -0.38 13.12 -3.14
C SER A 47 -1.26 13.81 -4.17
N VAL A 48 -1.95 14.87 -3.76
CA VAL A 48 -2.73 15.73 -4.64
C VAL A 48 -2.02 17.08 -4.71
N HIS A 49 -1.44 17.38 -5.87
CA HIS A 49 -0.86 18.68 -6.18
C HIS A 49 -1.87 19.45 -7.03
N TYR A 50 -2.48 20.49 -6.46
CA TYR A 50 -3.34 21.44 -7.18
C TYR A 50 -2.52 22.46 -7.96
#